data_AF-A0A8J3CHN2-F1
#
_entry.id   AF-A0A8J3CHN2-F1
#
_cell.length_a   1.000
_cell.length_b   1.000
_cell.length_c   1.000
_cell.angle_alpha   90.00
_cell.angle_beta   90.00
_cell.angle_gamma   90.00
#
_symmetry.space_group_name_H-M   'P 1'
#
loop_
_entity.id
_entity.type
_entity.pdbx_description
1 polymer ?
#
loop_
_entity_poly.entity_id
_entity_poly.type
_entity_poly.pdbx_seq_one_letter_code
_entity_poly.pdbx_strand_id
1 'polypeptide(L)'
;MAESVEHSAGTNGTGNTAGTVVEFYWRPGCPFCTALRGPLRRSGLPVREVNIWEDPEAAARVRAAAGGNETVPTVFVGNRAMVNPSTGEILAAVRKQAPEVAASARPRAPRWQPALVTLGFALLWALLAVNDPTTTYHLAPLLVAAAWPVSRRWLGGRPVRATAALGDAAAGLVVALATTALLAWRGLLVGPDVTGRTAVVPESVIVAVAGAVLGWWLARRGRR
;
A
#
# COMPACT_ATOMS: atom_id res chain seq x y z
N MET A 1 58.93 8.21 -44.05
CA MET A 1 58.81 8.63 -42.64
C MET A 1 57.65 9.59 -42.54
N ALA A 2 56.71 9.30 -41.62
CA ALA A 2 55.50 10.06 -41.21
C ALA A 2 54.44 10.29 -42.31
N GLU A 3 53.13 10.29 -42.11
CA GLU A 3 52.13 9.99 -41.05
C GLU A 3 50.80 9.84 -41.87
N SER A 4 49.79 9.07 -41.48
CA SER A 4 48.69 9.55 -40.64
C SER A 4 47.75 8.39 -40.34
N VAL A 5 47.47 8.16 -39.06
CA VAL A 5 46.42 7.27 -38.56
C VAL A 5 45.20 8.14 -38.26
N GLU A 6 44.08 7.91 -38.95
CA GLU A 6 42.79 8.51 -38.59
C GLU A 6 42.23 7.78 -37.36
N HIS A 7 42.17 8.49 -36.23
CA HIS A 7 41.49 8.05 -35.01
C HIS A 7 40.09 8.68 -34.99
N SER A 8 39.07 7.89 -35.33
CA SER A 8 37.65 8.30 -35.27
C SER A 8 37.20 8.48 -33.81
N ALA A 9 36.79 9.69 -33.47
CA ALA A 9 36.18 10.06 -32.20
C ALA A 9 34.67 9.79 -32.17
N GLY A 10 34.17 9.36 -31.00
CA GLY A 10 32.80 9.57 -30.50
C GLY A 10 31.71 8.70 -31.15
N THR A 11 30.83 7.99 -30.44
CA THR A 11 30.22 8.28 -29.14
C THR A 11 29.61 6.98 -28.59
N ASN A 12 30.03 6.54 -27.40
CA ASN A 12 29.30 5.53 -26.66
C ASN A 12 28.05 6.17 -26.07
N GLY A 13 26.93 6.00 -26.76
CA GLY A 13 25.60 6.28 -26.23
C GLY A 13 25.20 5.23 -25.19
N THR A 14 25.74 5.31 -23.98
CA THR A 14 25.06 4.75 -22.81
C THR A 14 23.98 5.74 -22.39
N GLY A 15 22.79 5.51 -22.93
CA GLY A 15 21.57 6.21 -22.54
C GLY A 15 21.43 6.21 -21.04
N ASN A 16 21.67 7.37 -20.45
CA ASN A 16 21.38 7.69 -19.07
C ASN A 16 19.87 7.58 -18.89
N THR A 17 19.40 6.45 -18.37
CA THR A 17 18.04 6.29 -17.82
C THR A 17 17.92 7.12 -16.53
N ALA A 18 18.14 8.44 -16.63
CA ALA A 18 17.96 9.41 -15.56
C ALA A 18 16.47 9.75 -15.40
N GLY A 19 15.66 8.74 -15.12
CA GLY A 19 14.42 8.95 -14.38
C GLY A 19 14.81 9.14 -12.92
N THR A 20 14.89 10.39 -12.48
CA THR A 20 15.50 10.83 -11.21
C THR A 20 15.12 9.96 -10.02
N VAL A 21 16.08 9.21 -9.46
CA VAL A 21 15.84 8.41 -8.24
C VAL A 21 16.18 9.27 -7.02
N VAL A 22 15.36 9.21 -5.96
CA VAL A 22 15.72 9.84 -4.66
C VAL A 22 16.81 9.02 -4.02
N GLU A 23 17.99 9.58 -3.82
CA GLU A 23 19.14 8.85 -3.26
C GLU A 23 19.31 9.17 -1.78
N PHE A 24 19.28 8.16 -0.93
CA PHE A 24 19.42 8.26 0.52
C PHE A 24 20.73 7.63 0.97
N TYR A 25 21.69 8.47 1.36
CA TYR A 25 23.00 8.07 1.84
C TYR A 25 23.00 7.88 3.35
N TRP A 26 23.53 6.75 3.81
CA TRP A 26 23.51 6.33 5.21
C TRP A 26 24.77 5.55 5.59
N ARG A 27 24.94 5.27 6.89
CA ARG A 27 25.98 4.37 7.43
C ARG A 27 25.46 3.52 8.58
N PRO A 28 26.08 2.35 8.87
CA PRO A 28 25.76 1.53 10.04
C PRO A 28 25.85 2.32 11.36
N GLY A 29 24.95 2.04 12.31
CA GLY A 29 24.95 2.69 13.63
C GLY A 29 24.44 4.14 13.68
N CYS A 30 24.02 4.73 12.55
CA CYS A 30 23.50 6.09 12.52
C CYS A 30 22.04 6.18 13.03
N PRO A 31 21.78 6.85 14.18
CA PRO A 31 20.42 6.97 14.73
C PRO A 31 19.51 7.83 13.84
N PHE A 32 20.03 8.94 13.29
CA PHE A 32 19.29 9.84 12.40
C PHE A 32 18.86 9.16 11.09
N CYS A 33 19.73 8.31 10.54
CA CYS A 33 19.46 7.52 9.35
C CYS A 33 18.32 6.52 9.60
N THR A 34 18.34 5.87 10.77
CA THR A 34 17.27 4.95 11.20
C THR A 34 15.94 5.69 11.38
N ALA A 35 15.99 6.88 12.00
CA ALA A 35 14.83 7.75 12.19
C ALA A 35 14.21 8.21 10.86
N LEU A 36 15.03 8.55 9.86
CA LEU A 36 14.57 9.01 8.54
C LEU A 36 14.07 7.88 7.63
N ARG A 37 14.67 6.69 7.70
CA ARG A 37 14.35 5.53 6.86
C ARG A 37 12.88 5.11 6.99
N GLY A 38 12.32 5.11 8.19
CA GLY A 38 10.92 4.73 8.42
C GLY A 38 9.91 5.62 7.69
N PRO A 39 9.91 6.94 7.92
CA PRO A 39 9.14 7.92 7.16
C PRO A 39 9.34 7.86 5.65
N LEU A 40 10.57 7.73 5.16
CA LEU A 40 10.86 7.58 3.72
C LEU A 40 10.21 6.33 3.13
N ARG A 41 10.32 5.18 3.78
CA ARG A 41 9.59 3.97 3.37
C ARG A 41 8.07 4.13 3.43
N ARG A 42 7.58 5.05 4.27
CA ARG A 42 6.16 5.36 4.37
C ARG A 42 5.67 6.34 3.30
N SER A 43 6.53 7.16 2.71
CA SER A 43 6.11 8.09 1.65
C SER A 43 5.74 7.40 0.35
N GLY A 44 6.27 6.20 0.10
CA GLY A 44 6.05 5.49 -1.17
C GLY A 44 6.92 6.00 -2.31
N LEU A 45 7.87 6.90 -2.03
CA LEU A 45 8.86 7.34 -3.00
C LEU A 45 9.79 6.18 -3.40
N PRO A 46 10.21 6.10 -4.68
CA PRO A 46 11.30 5.23 -5.09
C PRO A 46 12.62 5.82 -4.57
N VAL A 47 13.13 5.23 -3.48
CA VAL A 47 14.38 5.67 -2.82
C VAL A 47 15.47 4.62 -3.03
N ARG A 48 16.64 5.05 -3.52
CA ARG A 48 17.88 4.26 -3.56
C ARG A 48 18.65 4.50 -2.28
N GLU A 49 18.78 3.48 -1.44
CA GLU A 49 19.58 3.56 -0.22
C GLU A 49 21.04 3.19 -0.54
N VAL A 50 22.01 4.03 -0.15
CA VAL A 50 23.45 3.83 -0.44
C VAL A 50 24.25 3.92 0.84
N ASN A 51 25.05 2.90 1.14
CA ASN A 51 25.95 2.89 2.29
C ASN A 51 27.27 3.56 1.92
N ILE A 52 27.60 4.68 2.58
CA ILE A 52 28.84 5.42 2.28
C ILE A 52 30.11 4.69 2.74
N TRP A 53 30.01 3.69 3.61
CA TRP A 53 31.18 2.91 4.02
C TRP A 53 31.59 1.84 3.00
N GLU A 54 30.66 1.43 2.15
CA GLU A 54 30.90 0.39 1.13
C GLU A 54 31.31 1.00 -0.21
N ASP A 55 31.02 2.29 -0.42
CA ASP A 55 31.23 2.99 -1.68
C ASP A 55 32.02 4.30 -1.44
N PRO A 56 33.32 4.32 -1.79
CA PRO A 56 34.14 5.53 -1.66
C PRO A 56 33.65 6.71 -2.50
N GLU A 57 33.00 6.46 -3.64
CA GLU A 57 32.41 7.52 -4.47
C GLU A 57 31.18 8.12 -3.80
N ALA A 58 30.36 7.28 -3.15
CA ALA A 58 29.25 7.73 -2.31
C ALA A 58 29.73 8.62 -1.16
N ALA A 59 30.80 8.23 -0.47
CA ALA A 59 31.41 9.03 0.58
C ALA A 59 31.92 10.38 0.04
N ALA A 60 32.62 10.38 -1.10
CA ALA A 60 33.09 11.60 -1.75
C ALA A 60 31.94 12.55 -2.13
N ARG A 61 30.84 12.01 -2.67
CA ARG A 61 29.65 12.79 -3.01
C ARG A 61 28.98 13.40 -1.76
N VAL A 62 28.92 12.67 -0.65
CA VAL A 62 28.44 13.21 0.63
C VAL A 62 29.36 14.31 1.15
N ARG A 63 30.69 14.13 1.10
CA ARG A 63 31.66 15.17 1.48
C ARG A 63 31.49 16.44 0.65
N ALA A 64 31.28 16.32 -0.65
CA ALA A 64 31.01 17.47 -1.51
C ALA A 64 29.74 18.24 -1.09
N ALA A 65 28.70 17.54 -0.64
CA ALA A 65 27.44 18.16 -0.18
C ALA A 65 27.48 18.70 1.25
N ALA A 66 28.29 18.11 2.13
CA ALA A 66 28.32 18.41 3.57
C ALA A 66 29.57 19.20 4.01
N GLY A 67 30.15 20.00 3.10
CA GLY A 67 31.28 20.88 3.40
C GLY A 67 32.56 20.13 3.80
N GLY A 68 32.83 19.01 3.13
CA GLY A 68 33.99 18.15 3.39
C GLY A 68 33.73 17.01 4.38
N ASN A 69 32.59 17.00 5.08
CA ASN A 69 32.27 15.99 6.10
C ASN A 69 31.47 14.81 5.53
N GLU A 70 31.60 13.64 6.14
CA GLU A 70 30.78 12.46 5.84
C GLU A 70 29.48 12.45 6.66
N THR A 71 28.76 13.58 6.65
CA THR A 71 27.53 13.75 7.42
C THR A 71 26.38 13.00 6.77
N VAL A 72 25.75 12.12 7.55
CA VAL A 72 24.56 11.35 7.16
C VAL A 72 23.46 11.52 8.22
N PRO A 73 22.16 11.44 7.86
CA PRO A 73 21.63 11.12 6.53
C PRO A 73 21.80 12.26 5.53
N THR A 74 22.24 11.97 4.31
CA THR A 74 22.28 12.94 3.21
C THR A 74 21.40 12.43 2.07
N VAL A 75 20.55 13.29 1.52
CA VAL A 75 19.58 12.92 0.49
C VAL A 75 19.76 13.79 -0.74
N PHE A 76 19.81 13.15 -1.90
CA PHE A 76 19.81 13.83 -3.20
C PHE A 76 18.47 13.64 -3.89
N VAL A 77 17.92 14.74 -4.40
CA VAL A 77 16.74 14.76 -5.26
C VAL A 77 17.15 15.48 -6.54
N GLY A 78 17.39 14.74 -7.61
CA GLY A 78 18.03 15.27 -8.81
C GLY A 78 19.35 15.95 -8.45
N ASN A 79 19.46 17.24 -8.75
CA ASN A 79 20.68 18.02 -8.50
C ASN A 79 20.74 18.66 -7.10
N ARG A 80 19.69 18.55 -6.27
CA ARG A 80 19.68 19.14 -4.93
C ARG A 80 20.17 18.14 -3.90
N ALA A 81 21.25 18.50 -3.20
CA ALA A 81 21.69 17.83 -2.00
C ALA A 81 21.02 18.44 -0.76
N MET A 82 20.68 17.60 0.21
CA MET A 82 20.16 18.01 1.50
C MET A 82 20.85 17.18 2.59
N VAL A 83 21.47 17.87 3.55
CA VAL A 83 22.18 17.24 4.67
C VAL A 83 21.27 17.22 5.89
N ASN A 84 21.07 16.04 6.46
CA ASN A 84 20.14 15.75 7.55
C ASN A 84 18.70 16.30 7.38
N PRO A 85 18.03 16.10 6.23
CA PRO A 85 16.71 16.67 6.00
C PRO A 85 15.60 15.92 6.75
N SER A 86 14.54 16.64 7.05
CA SER A 86 13.25 16.07 7.41
C SER A 86 12.55 15.44 6.19
N THR A 87 11.63 14.50 6.44
CA THR A 87 10.83 13.90 5.36
C THR A 87 9.97 14.92 4.62
N GLY A 88 9.50 15.97 5.31
CA GLY A 88 8.73 17.05 4.70
C GLY A 88 9.54 17.83 3.67
N GLU A 89 10.81 18.13 3.98
CA GLU A 89 11.73 18.81 3.05
C GLU A 89 12.04 17.95 1.83
N ILE A 90 12.26 16.65 2.01
CA ILE A 90 12.48 15.72 0.89
C ILE A 90 11.24 15.71 -0.01
N LEU A 91 10.04 15.58 0.55
CA LEU A 91 8.80 15.59 -0.23
C LEU A 91 8.58 16.91 -0.97
N ALA A 92 8.91 18.04 -0.34
CA ALA A 92 8.86 19.35 -0.99
C ALA A 92 9.88 19.46 -2.13
N ALA A 93 11.10 18.96 -1.93
CA ALA A 93 12.12 18.92 -2.97
C ALA A 93 11.70 18.05 -4.15
N VAL A 94 11.17 16.85 -3.90
CA VAL A 94 10.68 15.94 -4.96
C VAL A 94 9.56 16.60 -5.77
N ARG A 95 8.56 17.20 -5.11
CA ARG A 95 7.48 17.92 -5.83
C ARG A 95 7.99 19.05 -6.73
N LYS A 96 9.07 19.73 -6.32
CA LYS A 96 9.62 20.87 -7.07
C LYS A 96 10.56 20.43 -8.20
N GLN A 97 11.33 19.37 -8.00
CA GLN A 97 12.48 19.03 -8.85
C GLN A 97 12.33 17.74 -9.63
N ALA A 98 11.42 16.87 -9.20
CA ALA A 98 11.16 15.57 -9.82
C ALA A 98 9.65 15.28 -9.77
N PRO A 99 8.80 16.09 -10.43
CA PRO A 99 7.35 15.92 -10.41
C PRO A 99 6.91 14.55 -10.97
N GLU A 100 7.67 13.96 -11.89
CA GLU A 100 7.46 12.59 -12.40
C GLU A 100 7.67 11.52 -11.33
N VAL A 101 8.61 11.74 -10.41
CA VAL A 101 8.83 10.88 -9.25
C VAL A 101 7.72 11.06 -8.22
N ALA A 102 7.26 12.30 -8.04
CA ALA A 102 6.10 12.58 -7.21
C ALA A 102 4.82 11.90 -7.76
N ALA A 103 4.64 11.89 -9.07
CA ALA A 103 3.48 11.28 -9.74
C ALA A 103 3.52 9.74 -9.71
N SER A 104 4.71 9.14 -9.81
CA SER A 104 4.89 7.69 -9.68
C SER A 104 4.79 7.20 -8.23
N ALA A 105 4.98 8.07 -7.25
CA ALA A 105 4.73 7.77 -5.85
C ALA A 105 3.23 7.50 -5.64
N ARG A 106 2.85 6.23 -5.57
CA ARG A 106 1.46 5.84 -5.31
C ARG A 106 1.07 6.29 -3.90
N PRO A 107 0.13 7.25 -3.73
CA PRO A 107 -0.35 7.59 -2.40
C PRO A 107 -0.94 6.33 -1.76
N ARG A 108 -0.66 6.11 -0.47
CA ARG A 108 -1.33 5.04 0.25
C ARG A 108 -2.83 5.32 0.22
N ALA A 109 -3.60 4.34 -0.25
CA ALA A 109 -5.05 4.31 -0.10
C ALA A 109 -5.47 4.78 1.31
N PRO A 110 -6.36 5.78 1.43
CA PRO A 110 -6.89 6.21 2.72
C PRO A 110 -7.39 5.02 3.55
N ARG A 111 -7.11 5.04 4.85
CA ARG A 111 -7.43 3.91 5.76
C ARG A 111 -8.92 3.58 5.85
N TRP A 112 -9.80 4.52 5.49
CA TRP A 112 -11.25 4.35 5.51
C TRP A 112 -11.84 3.78 4.22
N GLN A 113 -11.09 3.70 3.11
CA GLN A 113 -11.61 3.19 1.84
C GLN A 113 -12.16 1.75 1.92
N PRO A 114 -11.52 0.78 2.62
CA PRO A 114 -12.09 -0.55 2.81
C PRO A 114 -13.45 -0.54 3.51
N ALA A 115 -13.70 0.45 4.38
CA ALA A 115 -14.98 0.64 5.04
C ALA A 115 -16.07 0.96 4.02
N LEU A 116 -15.81 1.88 3.08
CA LEU A 116 -16.77 2.21 2.03
C LEU A 116 -17.10 1.01 1.13
N VAL A 117 -16.11 0.20 0.77
CA VAL A 117 -16.36 -1.01 -0.03
C VAL A 117 -17.29 -1.95 0.73
N THR A 118 -17.01 -2.17 2.02
CA THR A 118 -17.83 -3.03 2.90
C THR A 118 -19.25 -2.49 3.06
N LEU A 119 -19.39 -1.18 3.31
CA LEU A 119 -20.68 -0.50 3.42
C LEU A 119 -21.45 -0.53 2.09
N GLY A 120 -20.76 -0.44 0.95
CA GLY A 120 -21.38 -0.56 -0.37
C GLY A 120 -21.98 -1.95 -0.61
N PHE A 121 -21.26 -3.03 -0.25
CA PHE A 121 -21.83 -4.38 -0.29
C PHE A 121 -23.00 -4.56 0.67
N ALA A 122 -22.91 -4.01 1.89
CA ALA A 122 -23.99 -4.08 2.87
C ALA A 122 -25.25 -3.33 2.40
N LEU A 123 -25.05 -2.13 1.83
CA LEU A 123 -26.13 -1.33 1.25
C LEU A 123 -26.78 -2.05 0.06
N LEU A 124 -25.96 -2.58 -0.86
CA LEU A 124 -26.47 -3.35 -2.00
C LEU A 124 -27.30 -4.55 -1.54
N TRP A 125 -26.82 -5.31 -0.55
CA TRP A 125 -27.58 -6.41 0.03
C TRP A 125 -28.90 -5.94 0.64
N ALA A 126 -28.89 -4.87 1.43
CA ALA A 126 -30.10 -4.34 2.03
C ALA A 126 -31.12 -3.88 0.97
N LEU A 127 -30.68 -3.23 -0.11
CA LEU A 127 -31.54 -2.81 -1.21
C LEU A 127 -32.16 -4.00 -1.94
N LEU A 128 -31.38 -5.04 -2.20
CA LEU A 128 -31.86 -6.29 -2.81
C LEU A 128 -32.91 -6.97 -1.91
N ALA A 129 -32.66 -7.08 -0.61
CA ALA A 129 -33.60 -7.66 0.35
C ALA A 129 -34.90 -6.86 0.51
N VAL A 130 -34.85 -5.53 0.34
CA VAL A 130 -36.05 -4.68 0.30
C VAL A 130 -36.85 -4.92 -0.98
N ASN A 131 -36.19 -5.10 -2.12
CA ASN A 131 -36.85 -5.29 -3.41
C ASN A 131 -37.49 -6.69 -3.53
N ASP A 132 -36.80 -7.73 -3.05
CA ASP A 132 -37.24 -9.12 -3.15
C ASP A 132 -37.07 -9.87 -1.82
N PRO A 133 -37.95 -9.63 -0.82
CA PRO A 133 -37.79 -10.16 0.54
C PRO A 133 -37.94 -11.69 0.64
N THR A 134 -38.47 -12.34 -0.39
CA THR A 134 -38.59 -13.80 -0.50
C THR A 134 -37.33 -14.47 -1.05
N THR A 135 -36.39 -13.71 -1.62
CA THR A 135 -35.13 -14.22 -2.14
C THR A 135 -34.07 -14.23 -1.05
N THR A 136 -33.51 -15.40 -0.75
CA THR A 136 -32.40 -15.50 0.19
C THR A 136 -31.06 -15.26 -0.52
N TYR A 137 -30.40 -14.15 -0.17
CA TYR A 137 -29.09 -13.80 -0.70
C TYR A 137 -27.96 -14.49 0.07
N HIS A 138 -27.83 -15.82 -0.06
CA HIS A 138 -26.89 -16.62 0.74
C HIS A 138 -25.43 -16.14 0.66
N LEU A 139 -25.00 -15.58 -0.47
CA LEU A 139 -23.62 -15.09 -0.65
C LEU A 139 -23.37 -13.71 -0.05
N ALA A 140 -24.41 -12.92 0.21
CA ALA A 140 -24.25 -11.54 0.64
C ALA A 140 -23.52 -11.38 1.99
N PRO A 141 -23.85 -12.16 3.05
CA PRO A 141 -23.10 -12.11 4.31
C PRO A 141 -21.60 -12.41 4.15
N LEU A 142 -21.26 -13.36 3.25
CA LEU A 142 -19.87 -13.71 2.95
C LEU A 142 -19.15 -12.55 2.26
N LEU A 143 -19.78 -11.94 1.25
CA LEU A 143 -19.19 -10.83 0.51
C LEU A 143 -18.96 -9.61 1.41
N VAL A 144 -19.94 -9.26 2.25
CA VAL A 144 -19.79 -8.16 3.22
C VAL A 144 -18.66 -8.46 4.20
N ALA A 145 -18.62 -9.66 4.79
CA ALA A 145 -17.60 -10.01 5.77
C ALA A 145 -16.18 -10.06 5.18
N ALA A 146 -16.04 -10.51 3.93
CA ALA A 146 -14.75 -10.58 3.24
C ALA A 146 -14.29 -9.23 2.67
N ALA A 147 -15.21 -8.28 2.44
CA ALA A 147 -14.93 -7.05 1.69
C ALA A 147 -13.81 -6.20 2.30
N TRP A 148 -13.80 -5.99 3.62
CA TRP A 148 -12.81 -5.14 4.28
C TRP A 148 -11.38 -5.68 4.16
N PRO A 149 -11.04 -6.91 4.61
CA PRO A 149 -9.67 -7.42 4.52
C PRO A 149 -9.21 -7.60 3.06
N VAL A 150 -10.11 -8.01 2.15
CA VAL A 150 -9.78 -8.21 0.73
C VAL A 150 -9.52 -6.88 0.02
N SER A 151 -10.38 -5.88 0.20
CA SER A 151 -10.20 -4.57 -0.44
C SER A 151 -8.97 -3.83 0.09
N ARG A 152 -8.65 -3.94 1.39
CA ARG A 152 -7.42 -3.36 1.95
C ARG A 152 -6.16 -3.92 1.30
N ARG A 153 -6.13 -5.23 1.04
CA ARG A 153 -5.04 -5.87 0.30
C ARG A 153 -4.99 -5.40 -1.14
N TRP A 154 -6.12 -5.40 -1.83
CA TRP A 154 -6.19 -5.05 -3.25
C TRP A 154 -5.78 -3.59 -3.50
N LEU A 155 -6.37 -2.66 -2.75
CA LEU A 155 -6.04 -1.22 -2.80
C LEU A 155 -4.61 -0.93 -2.31
N GLY A 156 -4.12 -1.68 -1.32
CA GLY A 156 -2.77 -1.52 -0.78
C GLY A 156 -1.65 -2.16 -1.60
N GLY A 157 -2.00 -3.07 -2.53
CA GLY A 157 -1.05 -3.77 -3.40
C GLY A 157 -0.07 -4.71 -2.70
N ARG A 158 -0.18 -4.90 -1.37
CA ARG A 158 0.75 -5.68 -0.55
C ARG A 158 -0.01 -6.60 0.41
N PRO A 159 0.56 -7.75 0.80
CA PRO A 159 0.00 -8.59 1.84
C PRO A 159 -0.16 -7.82 3.16
N VAL A 160 -1.28 -8.05 3.84
CA VAL A 160 -1.56 -7.42 5.13
C VAL A 160 -0.91 -8.24 6.25
N ARG A 161 -0.37 -7.57 7.27
CA ARG A 161 0.17 -8.23 8.47
C ARG A 161 -0.93 -9.01 9.18
N ALA A 162 -0.60 -10.18 9.76
CA ALA A 162 -1.60 -11.07 10.34
C ALA A 162 -2.48 -10.42 11.41
N THR A 163 -1.89 -9.64 12.32
CA THR A 163 -2.60 -8.90 13.38
C THR A 163 -3.55 -7.85 12.81
N ALA A 164 -3.09 -7.10 11.80
CA ALA A 164 -3.90 -6.08 11.13
C ALA A 164 -5.05 -6.71 10.32
N ALA A 165 -4.80 -7.85 9.65
CA ALA A 165 -5.80 -8.59 8.90
C ALA A 165 -6.89 -9.18 9.82
N LEU A 166 -6.55 -9.55 11.06
CA LEU A 166 -7.54 -10.02 12.03
C LEU A 166 -8.52 -8.91 12.40
N GLY A 167 -8.03 -7.70 12.68
CA GLY A 167 -8.87 -6.54 12.94
C GLY A 167 -9.76 -6.18 11.75
N ASP A 168 -9.23 -6.28 10.52
CA ASP A 168 -10.02 -6.04 9.30
C ASP A 168 -11.14 -7.08 9.12
N ALA A 169 -10.83 -8.36 9.36
CA ALA A 169 -11.82 -9.44 9.26
C ALA A 169 -12.92 -9.31 10.34
N ALA A 170 -12.55 -8.91 11.56
CA ALA A 170 -13.51 -8.61 12.62
C ALA A 170 -14.43 -7.43 12.24
N ALA A 171 -13.87 -6.37 11.66
CA ALA A 171 -14.65 -5.21 11.20
C ALA A 171 -15.66 -5.61 10.10
N GLY A 172 -15.24 -6.38 9.09
CA GLY A 172 -16.14 -6.91 8.07
C GLY A 172 -17.24 -7.80 8.67
N LEU A 173 -16.89 -8.69 9.59
CA LEU A 173 -17.85 -9.55 10.28
C LEU A 173 -18.89 -8.74 11.07
N VAL A 174 -18.46 -7.72 11.81
CA VAL A 174 -19.38 -6.84 12.57
C VAL A 174 -20.39 -6.17 11.63
N VAL A 175 -19.95 -5.65 10.48
CA VAL A 175 -20.88 -5.04 9.50
C VAL A 175 -21.85 -6.08 8.94
N ALA A 176 -21.38 -7.28 8.61
CA ALA A 176 -22.23 -8.36 8.12
C ALA A 176 -23.30 -8.75 9.16
N LEU A 177 -22.90 -8.98 10.42
CA LEU A 177 -23.81 -9.33 11.51
C LEU A 177 -24.82 -8.22 11.82
N ALA A 178 -24.37 -6.96 11.83
CA ALA A 178 -25.26 -5.82 12.03
C ALA A 178 -26.29 -5.69 10.90
N THR A 179 -25.88 -5.93 9.65
CA THR A 179 -26.79 -5.94 8.49
C THR A 179 -27.79 -7.09 8.59
N THR A 180 -27.33 -8.31 8.92
CA THR A 180 -28.21 -9.46 9.18
C THR A 180 -29.24 -9.16 10.27
N ALA A 181 -28.80 -8.61 11.40
CA ALA A 181 -29.68 -8.27 12.52
C ALA A 181 -30.72 -7.21 12.13
N LEU A 182 -30.30 -6.18 11.38
CA LEU A 182 -31.20 -5.14 10.86
C LEU A 182 -32.26 -5.72 9.92
N LEU A 183 -31.86 -6.55 8.95
CA LEU A 183 -32.78 -7.17 8.00
C LEU A 183 -33.73 -8.17 8.69
N ALA A 184 -33.23 -8.96 9.63
CA ALA A 184 -34.04 -9.86 10.45
C ALA A 184 -35.09 -9.09 11.26
N TRP A 185 -34.67 -8.01 11.94
CA TRP A 185 -35.57 -7.16 12.73
C TRP A 185 -36.66 -6.50 11.87
N ARG A 186 -36.35 -6.20 10.61
CA ARG A 186 -37.31 -5.64 9.63
C ARG A 186 -38.18 -6.70 8.94
N GLY A 187 -38.00 -7.98 9.23
CA GLY A 187 -38.74 -9.07 8.57
C GLY A 187 -38.40 -9.19 7.08
N LEU A 188 -37.17 -8.86 6.68
CA LEU A 188 -36.69 -8.90 5.29
C LEU A 188 -35.83 -10.14 4.98
N LEU A 189 -35.76 -11.11 5.89
CA LEU A 189 -35.06 -12.39 5.72
C LEU A 189 -36.06 -13.55 5.84
N VAL A 190 -37.04 -13.59 4.93
CA VAL A 190 -38.19 -14.52 4.99
C VAL A 190 -38.06 -15.68 3.98
N GLY A 191 -37.07 -15.62 3.09
CA GLY A 191 -36.83 -16.68 2.12
C GLY A 191 -36.37 -18.01 2.74
N PRO A 192 -36.31 -19.09 1.95
CA PRO A 192 -35.77 -20.37 2.40
C PRO A 192 -34.25 -20.32 2.59
N ASP A 193 -33.71 -21.04 3.57
CA ASP A 193 -32.27 -21.31 3.70
C ASP A 193 -31.79 -22.33 2.65
N VAL A 194 -30.48 -22.61 2.55
CA VAL A 194 -29.93 -23.58 1.56
C VAL A 194 -30.54 -24.99 1.71
N THR A 195 -31.08 -25.32 2.88
CA THR A 195 -31.73 -26.62 3.14
C THR A 195 -33.24 -26.61 2.89
N GLY A 196 -33.80 -25.49 2.43
CA GLY A 196 -35.23 -25.31 2.19
C GLY A 196 -36.06 -25.10 3.47
N ARG A 197 -35.42 -24.77 4.59
CA ARG A 197 -36.06 -24.45 5.88
C ARG A 197 -36.09 -22.93 6.10
N THR A 198 -36.58 -22.47 7.25
CA THR A 198 -36.71 -21.04 7.59
C THR A 198 -35.63 -20.54 8.56
N ALA A 199 -34.44 -21.16 8.60
CA ALA A 199 -33.36 -20.80 9.52
C ALA A 199 -32.31 -19.86 8.89
N VAL A 200 -32.76 -18.83 8.17
CA VAL A 200 -31.90 -17.91 7.39
C VAL A 200 -30.91 -17.12 8.25
N VAL A 201 -31.29 -16.76 9.49
CA VAL A 201 -30.42 -15.97 10.37
C VAL A 201 -29.18 -16.78 10.84
N PRO A 202 -29.33 -17.99 11.44
CA PRO A 202 -28.18 -18.84 11.75
C PRO A 202 -27.28 -19.14 10.54
N GLU A 203 -27.88 -19.41 9.38
CA GLU A 203 -27.13 -19.62 8.14
C GLU A 203 -26.30 -18.38 7.77
N SER A 204 -26.92 -17.20 7.79
CA SER A 204 -26.25 -15.94 7.47
C SER A 204 -25.06 -15.67 8.40
N VAL A 205 -25.17 -16.03 9.68
CA VAL A 205 -24.08 -15.92 10.65
C VAL A 205 -22.92 -16.87 10.28
N ILE A 206 -23.21 -18.14 9.99
CA ILE A 206 -22.20 -19.12 9.59
C ILE A 206 -21.47 -18.66 8.32
N VAL A 207 -22.23 -18.19 7.33
CA VAL A 207 -21.69 -17.73 6.04
C VAL A 207 -20.86 -16.45 6.21
N ALA A 208 -21.28 -15.52 7.08
CA ALA A 208 -20.48 -14.34 7.43
C ALA A 208 -19.15 -14.71 8.11
N VAL A 209 -19.16 -15.67 9.04
CA VAL A 209 -17.92 -16.17 9.68
C VAL A 209 -17.00 -16.80 8.64
N ALA A 210 -17.53 -17.62 7.73
CA ALA A 210 -16.75 -18.19 6.63
C ALA A 210 -16.13 -17.10 5.73
N GLY A 211 -16.88 -16.05 5.43
CA GLY A 211 -16.38 -14.89 4.68
C GLY A 211 -15.28 -14.12 5.40
N ALA A 212 -15.39 -13.92 6.72
CA ALA A 212 -14.34 -13.29 7.52
C ALA A 212 -13.04 -14.12 7.52
N VAL A 213 -13.15 -15.43 7.67
CA VAL A 213 -12.00 -16.37 7.62
C VAL A 213 -11.35 -16.36 6.24
N LEU A 214 -12.15 -16.47 5.18
CA LEU A 214 -11.67 -16.41 3.80
C LEU A 214 -10.98 -15.07 3.50
N GLY A 215 -11.59 -13.96 3.89
CA GLY A 215 -11.05 -12.61 3.73
C GLY A 215 -9.72 -12.43 4.45
N TRP A 216 -9.62 -12.89 5.71
CA TRP A 216 -8.36 -12.90 6.47
C TRP A 216 -7.26 -13.71 5.79
N TRP A 217 -7.60 -14.88 5.25
CA TRP A 217 -6.64 -15.72 4.54
C TRP A 217 -6.17 -15.07 3.23
N LEU A 218 -7.12 -14.58 2.40
CA LEU A 218 -6.83 -13.89 1.15
C LEU A 218 -5.98 -12.63 1.38
N ALA A 219 -6.28 -11.84 2.40
CA ALA A 219 -5.53 -10.62 2.75
C ALA A 219 -4.03 -10.87 2.96
N ARG A 220 -3.66 -12.05 3.48
CA ARG A 220 -2.29 -12.38 3.90
C ARG A 220 -1.48 -13.14 2.85
N ARG A 221 -2.10 -13.78 1.86
CA ARG A 221 -1.41 -14.68 0.92
C ARG A 221 -0.47 -13.91 -0.03
N GLY A 222 0.84 -14.14 -0.09
CA GLY A 222 1.69 -13.47 -1.10
C GLY A 222 1.32 -13.89 -2.53
N ARG A 223 1.45 -13.00 -3.54
CA ARG A 223 1.58 -13.46 -4.93
C ARG A 223 2.95 -14.14 -4.97
N ARG A 224 2.98 -15.47 -5.15
CA ARG A 224 4.21 -16.18 -5.49
C ARG A 224 4.59 -15.81 -6.91
#